data_AF-A0A483E9Y8-F1
#
_entry.id   AF-A0A483E9Y8-F1
#
_cell.length_a   1.000
_cell.length_b   1.000
_cell.length_c   1.000
_cell.angle_alpha   90.00
_cell.angle_beta   90.00
_cell.angle_gamma   90.00
#
_symmetry.space_group_name_H-M   'P 1'
#
loop_
_entity.id
_entity.type
_entity.pdbx_description
1 polymer ?
#
loop_
_entity_poly.entity_id
_entity_poly.type
_entity_poly.pdbx_seq_one_letter_code
_entity_poly.pdbx_strand_id
1 'polypeptide(L)'
;MSAIDTLREHAEVWRLFGSMPDDATLSAEVSALYLGVSVKTLARYRQTGNGPAYIQYQAEDSKARNQRVNYLLGDLRTWRDRHKVSSTMEAAQVRGLAFTSLVDFIEPEPFWTIDNKIYSHVLTVSDEIFKELLNTSRAEVIWISVEKVLSEDWHTARERQRWNDLFVGVMTGLVDACVAEQERHVLY
;
A
#
# COMPACT_ATOMS: atom_id res chain seq x y z
N MET A 1 28.45 8.57 -8.96
CA MET A 1 27.47 9.32 -9.76
C MET A 1 26.81 10.32 -8.83
N SER A 2 26.74 11.61 -9.19
CA SER A 2 26.09 12.62 -8.36
C SER A 2 24.56 12.49 -8.47
N ALA A 3 23.82 12.86 -7.41
CA ALA A 3 22.36 12.90 -7.45
C ALA A 3 21.80 13.74 -8.62
N ILE A 4 22.54 14.78 -9.03
CA ILE A 4 22.19 15.64 -10.17
C ILE A 4 22.36 14.90 -11.51
N ASP A 5 23.39 14.06 -11.65
CA ASP A 5 23.62 13.30 -12.88
C ASP A 5 22.59 12.18 -13.03
N THR A 6 22.24 11.51 -11.91
CA THR A 6 21.15 10.54 -11.86
C THR A 6 19.80 11.20 -12.22
N LEU A 7 19.52 12.40 -11.71
CA LEU A 7 18.31 13.15 -12.08
C LEU A 7 18.27 13.52 -13.56
N ARG A 8 19.42 13.88 -14.17
CA ARG A 8 19.50 14.25 -15.59
C ARG A 8 19.27 13.04 -16.51
N GLU A 9 19.89 11.90 -16.21
CA GLU A 9 19.65 10.64 -16.92
C GLU A 9 18.18 10.21 -16.80
N HIS A 10 17.58 10.31 -15.61
CA HIS A 10 16.17 10.01 -15.43
C HIS A 10 15.28 10.96 -16.25
N ALA A 11 15.56 12.26 -16.29
CA ALA A 11 14.74 13.22 -17.04
C ALA A 11 14.68 12.91 -18.54
N GLU A 12 15.78 12.46 -19.14
CA GLU A 12 15.82 12.06 -20.55
C GLU A 12 15.01 10.79 -20.82
N VAL A 13 15.15 9.78 -19.96
CA VAL A 13 14.35 8.54 -20.01
C VAL A 13 12.86 8.83 -19.84
N TRP A 14 12.49 9.71 -18.92
CA TRP A 14 11.10 10.11 -18.70
C TRP A 14 10.53 10.90 -19.87
N ARG A 15 11.33 11.76 -20.52
CA ARG A 15 10.94 12.48 -21.74
C ARG A 15 10.60 11.50 -22.86
N LEU A 16 11.40 10.45 -23.05
CA LEU A 16 11.15 9.42 -24.06
C LEU A 16 9.79 8.73 -23.83
N PHE A 17 9.51 8.29 -22.60
CA PHE A 17 8.21 7.68 -22.27
C PHE A 17 7.03 8.64 -22.35
N GLY A 18 7.24 9.93 -22.07
CA GLY A 18 6.21 10.96 -22.19
C GLY A 18 5.79 11.22 -23.65
N SER A 19 6.72 11.06 -24.59
CA SER A 19 6.47 11.26 -26.03
C SER A 19 5.87 10.06 -26.76
N MET A 20 5.85 8.88 -26.14
CA MET A 20 5.31 7.65 -26.75
C MET A 20 3.79 7.56 -26.61
N PRO A 21 3.08 7.07 -27.64
CA PRO A 21 1.64 6.84 -27.59
C PRO A 21 1.30 5.63 -26.68
N ASP A 22 0.04 5.54 -26.24
CA ASP A 22 -0.41 4.49 -25.31
C ASP A 22 -0.39 3.07 -25.92
N ASP A 23 -0.55 2.96 -27.23
CA ASP A 23 -0.47 1.70 -27.98
C ASP A 23 0.99 1.24 -28.27
N ALA A 24 1.98 2.01 -27.83
CA ALA A 24 3.38 1.62 -27.93
C ALA A 24 3.62 0.31 -27.18
N THR A 25 4.11 -0.69 -27.90
CA THR A 25 4.44 -2.02 -27.37
C THR A 25 5.87 -2.06 -26.84
N LEU A 26 6.03 -2.37 -25.56
CA LEU A 26 7.31 -2.40 -24.85
C LEU A 26 7.69 -3.82 -24.44
N SER A 27 8.98 -4.12 -24.47
CA SER A 27 9.51 -5.38 -23.92
C SER A 27 9.44 -5.38 -22.40
N ALA A 28 9.49 -6.56 -21.78
CA ALA A 28 9.52 -6.69 -20.32
C ALA A 28 10.66 -5.89 -19.64
N GLU A 29 11.80 -5.73 -20.30
CA GLU A 29 12.94 -4.95 -19.79
C GLU A 29 12.61 -3.45 -19.74
N VAL A 30 12.08 -2.91 -20.84
CA VAL A 30 11.71 -1.49 -20.94
C VAL A 30 10.51 -1.17 -20.04
N SER A 31 9.55 -2.10 -19.91
CA SER A 31 8.43 -1.97 -18.98
C SER A 31 8.86 -1.99 -17.51
N ALA A 32 9.83 -2.82 -17.14
CA ALA A 32 10.38 -2.84 -15.79
C ALA A 32 11.07 -1.51 -15.46
N LEU A 33 11.83 -0.97 -16.42
CA LEU A 33 12.45 0.35 -16.31
C LEU A 33 11.38 1.45 -16.15
N TYR A 34 10.33 1.44 -16.96
CA TYR A 34 9.23 2.41 -16.87
C TYR A 34 8.53 2.40 -15.50
N LEU A 35 8.33 1.21 -14.91
CA LEU A 35 7.69 1.05 -13.61
C LEU A 35 8.66 1.23 -12.42
N GLY A 36 9.96 1.40 -12.67
CA GLY A 36 10.96 1.53 -11.62
C GLY A 36 11.16 0.26 -10.79
N VAL A 37 10.99 -0.94 -11.37
CA VAL A 37 11.15 -2.23 -10.69
C VAL A 37 12.12 -3.14 -11.44
N SER A 38 12.59 -4.22 -10.78
CA SER A 38 13.40 -5.23 -11.48
C SER A 38 12.55 -6.07 -12.44
N VAL A 39 13.17 -6.58 -13.51
CA VAL A 39 12.52 -7.53 -14.45
C VAL A 39 11.97 -8.77 -13.73
N LYS A 40 12.68 -9.23 -12.69
CA LYS A 40 12.25 -10.36 -11.83
C LYS A 40 10.99 -10.01 -11.04
N THR A 41 10.92 -8.79 -10.50
CA THR A 41 9.73 -8.28 -9.79
C THR A 41 8.53 -8.20 -10.73
N LEU A 42 8.73 -7.65 -11.94
CA LEU A 42 7.67 -7.57 -12.95
C LEU A 42 7.20 -8.97 -13.38
N ALA A 43 8.10 -9.93 -13.52
CA ALA A 43 7.75 -11.33 -13.78
C ALA A 43 6.92 -11.96 -12.66
N ARG A 44 7.27 -11.68 -11.39
CA ARG A 44 6.49 -12.12 -10.24
C ARG A 44 5.08 -11.52 -10.24
N TYR A 45 4.94 -10.22 -10.52
CA TYR A 45 3.62 -9.59 -10.60
C TYR A 45 2.71 -10.25 -11.65
N ARG A 46 3.25 -10.63 -12.81
CA ARG A 46 2.50 -11.42 -13.80
C ARG A 46 2.06 -12.77 -13.25
N GLN A 47 2.97 -13.50 -12.58
CA GLN A 47 2.70 -14.83 -12.05
C GLN A 47 1.63 -14.84 -10.96
N THR A 48 1.54 -13.78 -10.15
CA THR A 48 0.56 -13.66 -9.06
C THR A 48 -0.72 -12.94 -9.47
N GLY A 49 -0.86 -12.51 -10.73
CA GLY A 49 -2.02 -11.75 -11.20
C GLY A 49 -2.08 -10.29 -10.72
N ASN A 50 -1.02 -9.77 -10.09
CA ASN A 50 -0.97 -8.41 -9.52
C ASN A 50 -0.29 -7.40 -10.45
N GLY A 51 0.10 -7.81 -11.66
CA GLY A 51 0.83 -6.98 -12.62
C GLY A 51 -0.06 -6.29 -13.65
N PRO A 52 0.51 -5.38 -14.44
CA PRO A 52 -0.15 -4.81 -15.61
C PRO A 52 -0.52 -5.90 -16.62
N ALA A 53 -1.54 -5.63 -17.41
CA ALA A 53 -1.93 -6.49 -18.54
C ALA A 53 -0.74 -6.64 -19.52
N TYR A 54 -0.62 -7.81 -20.13
CA TYR A 54 0.49 -8.13 -21.00
C TYR A 54 0.03 -8.90 -22.23
N ILE A 55 0.79 -8.76 -23.30
CA ILE A 55 0.62 -9.49 -24.55
C ILE A 55 1.62 -10.64 -24.56
N GLN A 56 1.11 -11.84 -24.80
CA GLN A 56 1.91 -13.03 -25.06
C GLN A 56 1.38 -13.69 -26.33
N TYR A 57 2.16 -13.64 -27.40
CA TYR A 57 1.78 -14.25 -28.67
C TYR A 57 1.93 -15.76 -28.57
N GLN A 58 0.82 -16.48 -28.74
CA GLN A 58 0.84 -17.93 -28.87
C GLN A 58 1.38 -18.28 -30.26
N ALA A 59 2.48 -19.04 -30.34
CA ALA A 59 2.86 -19.66 -31.59
C ALA A 59 2.02 -20.93 -31.78
N GLU A 60 1.32 -21.03 -32.93
CA GLU A 60 0.31 -22.07 -33.22
C GLU A 60 0.79 -23.51 -32.98
N ASP A 61 2.10 -23.78 -33.11
CA ASP A 61 2.69 -25.12 -32.96
C ASP A 61 3.62 -25.29 -31.73
N SER A 62 3.65 -24.34 -30.79
CA SER A 62 4.59 -24.36 -29.67
C SER A 62 3.92 -24.43 -28.30
N LYS A 63 4.16 -25.54 -27.59
CA LYS A 63 3.85 -25.70 -26.15
C LYS A 63 4.93 -25.09 -25.24
N ALA A 64 5.88 -24.31 -25.78
CA ALA A 64 6.98 -23.76 -24.99
C ALA A 64 6.49 -22.66 -24.05
N ARG A 65 6.76 -22.82 -22.76
CA ARG A 65 6.34 -21.89 -21.69
C ARG A 65 7.05 -20.52 -21.75
N ASN A 66 8.20 -20.42 -22.41
CA ASN A 66 9.05 -19.23 -22.46
C ASN A 66 8.77 -18.37 -23.70
N GLN A 67 7.51 -18.00 -23.92
CA GLN A 67 7.18 -17.05 -24.98
C GLN A 67 7.50 -15.62 -24.55
N ARG A 68 7.81 -14.77 -25.53
CA ARG A 68 8.15 -13.36 -25.31
C ARG A 68 6.92 -12.62 -24.79
N VAL A 69 7.12 -11.84 -23.73
CA VAL A 69 6.07 -11.04 -23.09
C VAL A 69 6.31 -9.57 -23.40
N ASN A 70 5.27 -8.89 -23.86
CA ASN A 70 5.27 -7.46 -24.14
C ASN A 70 4.13 -6.76 -23.39
N TYR A 71 4.18 -5.44 -23.31
CA TYR A 71 3.22 -4.60 -22.60
C TYR A 71 2.85 -3.39 -23.44
N LEU A 72 1.60 -2.94 -23.38
CA LEU A 72 1.22 -1.64 -23.92
C LEU A 72 1.57 -0.54 -22.90
N LEU A 73 2.09 0.58 -23.38
CA LEU A 73 2.44 1.70 -22.50
C LEU A 73 1.21 2.27 -21.77
N GLY A 74 0.03 2.27 -22.41
CA GLY A 74 -1.24 2.67 -21.80
C GLY A 74 -1.65 1.78 -20.62
N ASP A 75 -1.46 0.47 -20.71
CA ASP A 75 -1.72 -0.46 -19.61
C ASP A 75 -0.76 -0.26 -18.45
N LEU A 76 0.52 0.03 -18.75
CA LEU A 76 1.52 0.37 -17.74
C LEU A 76 1.19 1.69 -17.02
N ARG A 77 0.76 2.72 -17.76
CA ARG A 77 0.29 4.01 -17.21
C ARG A 77 -0.90 3.78 -16.27
N THR A 78 -1.89 3.06 -16.76
CA THR A 78 -3.12 2.75 -16.03
C THR A 78 -2.82 1.96 -14.76
N TRP A 79 -1.97 0.91 -14.85
CA TRP A 79 -1.58 0.14 -13.68
C TRP A 79 -0.83 1.01 -12.66
N ARG A 80 0.14 1.82 -13.10
CA ARG A 80 0.88 2.73 -12.22
C ARG A 80 -0.04 3.72 -11.53
N ASP A 81 -0.99 4.31 -12.25
CA ASP A 81 -1.90 5.30 -11.70
C ASP A 81 -2.87 4.68 -10.68
N ARG A 82 -3.34 3.44 -10.90
CA ARG A 82 -4.13 2.68 -9.91
C ARG A 82 -3.34 2.31 -8.64
N HIS A 83 -2.01 2.25 -8.73
CA HIS A 83 -1.12 1.90 -7.60
C HIS A 83 -0.48 3.11 -6.94
N LYS A 84 -0.89 4.33 -7.34
CA LYS A 84 -0.54 5.54 -6.59
C LYS A 84 -1.30 5.53 -5.27
N VAL A 85 -0.56 5.75 -4.21
CA VAL A 85 -1.09 5.97 -2.86
C VAL A 85 -0.60 7.33 -2.40
N SER A 86 -1.46 8.08 -1.73
CA SER A 86 -1.22 9.45 -1.29
C SER A 86 -0.71 9.53 0.16
N SER A 87 -0.74 8.41 0.89
CA SER A 87 -0.24 8.32 2.26
C SER A 87 0.34 6.94 2.58
N THR A 88 1.15 6.85 3.65
CA THR A 88 1.65 5.59 4.20
C THR A 88 0.53 4.69 4.71
N MET A 89 -0.55 5.28 5.26
CA MET A 89 -1.73 4.57 5.72
C MET A 89 -2.53 3.94 4.56
N GLU A 90 -2.73 4.68 3.47
CA GLU A 90 -3.33 4.15 2.24
C GLU A 90 -2.45 3.04 1.64
N ALA A 91 -1.12 3.18 1.69
CA ALA A 91 -0.19 2.13 1.27
C ALA A 91 -0.32 0.86 2.11
N ALA A 92 -0.52 0.98 3.43
CA ALA A 92 -0.77 -0.14 4.32
C ALA A 92 -2.12 -0.80 4.00
N GLN A 93 -3.17 -0.02 3.79
CA GLN A 93 -4.51 -0.51 3.43
C GLN A 93 -4.52 -1.29 2.12
N VAL A 94 -3.89 -0.76 1.06
CA VAL A 94 -3.76 -1.44 -0.25
C VAL A 94 -2.97 -2.75 -0.13
N ARG A 95 -2.07 -2.86 0.85
CA ARG A 95 -1.28 -4.08 1.11
C ARG A 95 -1.98 -5.09 2.02
N GLY A 96 -3.20 -4.81 2.47
CA GLY A 96 -3.88 -5.64 3.46
C GLY A 96 -3.20 -5.60 4.83
N LEU A 97 -2.47 -4.51 5.11
CA LEU A 97 -1.82 -4.22 6.39
C LEU A 97 -2.60 -3.19 7.22
N ALA A 98 -3.77 -2.76 6.74
CA ALA A 98 -4.72 -1.98 7.55
C ALA A 98 -5.83 -2.90 8.06
N PHE A 99 -6.51 -2.48 9.12
CA PHE A 99 -7.66 -3.17 9.70
C PHE A 99 -8.75 -3.43 8.64
N THR A 100 -8.85 -4.67 8.18
CA THR A 100 -9.81 -5.15 7.17
C THR A 100 -10.94 -5.98 7.78
N SER A 101 -10.76 -6.42 9.04
CA SER A 101 -11.70 -7.24 9.77
C SER A 101 -11.79 -6.81 11.23
N LEU A 102 -12.86 -7.23 11.91
CA LEU A 102 -12.98 -7.05 13.37
C LEU A 102 -11.81 -7.68 14.13
N VAL A 103 -11.23 -8.77 13.59
CA VAL A 103 -10.09 -9.45 14.21
C VAL A 103 -8.89 -8.51 14.33
N ASP A 104 -8.68 -7.67 13.33
CA ASP A 104 -7.53 -6.77 13.32
C ASP A 104 -7.59 -5.76 14.49
N PHE A 105 -8.79 -5.39 14.98
CA PHE A 105 -8.93 -4.46 16.11
C PHE A 105 -8.76 -5.11 17.49
N ILE A 106 -8.82 -6.43 17.57
CA ILE A 106 -8.70 -7.20 18.81
C ILE A 106 -7.32 -7.85 18.97
N GLU A 107 -6.56 -7.96 17.89
CA GLU A 107 -5.16 -8.39 17.95
C GLU A 107 -4.29 -7.32 18.65
N PRO A 108 -3.34 -7.72 19.51
CA PRO A 108 -2.44 -6.77 20.15
C PRO A 108 -1.51 -6.09 19.13
N GLU A 109 -1.52 -4.75 19.14
CA GLU A 109 -0.66 -3.91 18.31
C GLU A 109 0.30 -3.08 19.20
N PRO A 110 1.45 -2.64 18.68
CA PRO A 110 2.44 -1.92 19.46
C PRO A 110 2.09 -0.43 19.58
N PHE A 111 1.96 0.06 20.82
CA PHE A 111 1.77 1.47 21.14
C PHE A 111 2.89 1.99 22.03
N TRP A 112 3.33 3.22 21.76
CA TRP A 112 4.18 3.96 22.68
C TRP A 112 3.35 4.49 23.83
N THR A 113 3.82 4.29 25.06
CA THR A 113 3.34 5.01 26.24
C THR A 113 4.47 5.89 26.78
N ILE A 114 4.11 6.99 27.42
CA ILE A 114 5.03 7.82 28.21
C ILE A 114 4.34 8.09 29.54
N ASP A 115 4.96 7.72 30.66
CA ASP A 115 4.37 7.82 32.00
C ASP A 115 2.94 7.25 32.09
N ASN A 116 2.73 6.04 31.57
CA ASN A 116 1.45 5.30 31.56
C ASN A 116 0.32 5.95 30.73
N LYS A 117 0.62 6.92 29.86
CA LYS A 117 -0.33 7.47 28.91
C LYS A 117 0.06 7.12 27.49
N ILE A 118 -0.92 6.75 26.67
CA ILE A 118 -0.73 6.46 25.26
C ILE A 118 -0.26 7.70 24.53
N TYR A 119 0.88 7.58 23.87
CA TYR A 119 1.46 8.63 23.06
C TYR A 119 0.97 8.53 21.61
N SER A 120 1.25 7.41 20.93
CA SER A 120 0.82 7.09 19.56
C SER A 120 1.16 5.63 19.25
N HIS A 121 0.69 5.12 18.11
CA HIS A 121 1.09 3.80 17.63
C HIS A 121 2.53 3.82 17.14
N VAL A 122 3.25 2.72 17.35
CA VAL A 122 4.70 2.66 17.08
C VAL A 122 5.03 2.92 15.61
N LEU A 123 4.15 2.51 14.69
CA LEU A 123 4.35 2.66 13.25
C LEU A 123 3.82 3.97 12.64
N THR A 124 3.21 4.86 13.42
CA THR A 124 2.61 6.11 12.91
C THR A 124 3.40 7.37 13.25
N VAL A 125 4.40 7.26 14.13
CA VAL A 125 5.32 8.36 14.44
C VAL A 125 6.39 8.52 13.36
N SER A 126 7.02 9.70 13.26
CA SER A 126 8.14 9.90 12.34
C SER A 126 9.41 9.18 12.81
N ASP A 127 10.37 8.94 11.92
CA ASP A 127 11.66 8.30 12.25
C ASP A 127 12.43 9.08 13.33
N GLU A 128 12.32 10.41 13.33
CA GLU A 128 12.93 11.27 14.34
C GLU A 128 12.30 11.00 15.71
N ILE A 129 10.97 11.05 15.79
CA ILE A 129 10.22 10.81 17.04
C ILE A 129 10.46 9.38 17.54
N PHE A 130 10.47 8.39 16.64
CA PHE A 130 10.76 7.01 16.99
C PHE A 130 12.13 6.87 17.68
N LYS A 131 13.17 7.49 17.11
CA LYS A 131 14.53 7.48 17.71
C LYS A 131 14.57 8.22 19.04
N GLU A 132 13.82 9.31 19.18
CA GLU A 132 13.72 10.03 20.45
C GLU A 132 13.07 9.19 21.54
N LEU A 133 11.94 8.53 21.24
CA LEU A 133 11.23 7.65 22.16
C LEU A 133 12.07 6.46 22.57
N LEU A 134 12.79 5.84 21.61
CA LEU A 134 13.68 4.70 21.87
C LEU A 134 14.81 5.04 22.85
N ASN A 135 15.29 6.28 22.85
CA ASN A 135 16.40 6.72 23.70
C ASN A 135 15.95 7.32 25.05
N THR A 136 14.64 7.43 25.29
CA THR A 136 14.09 8.01 26.52
C THR A 136 13.70 6.91 27.50
N SER A 137 14.04 7.08 28.79
CA SER A 137 13.71 6.09 29.83
C SER A 137 12.26 6.13 30.33
N ARG A 138 11.49 7.15 29.93
CA ARG A 138 10.08 7.36 30.30
C ARG A 138 9.11 6.73 29.32
N ALA A 139 9.60 6.31 28.16
CA ALA A 139 8.79 5.73 27.10
C ALA A 139 8.94 4.21 27.10
N GLU A 140 7.84 3.52 26.87
CA GLU A 140 7.81 2.07 26.72
C GLU A 140 6.88 1.68 25.56
N VAL A 141 7.09 0.49 25.01
CA VAL A 141 6.15 -0.11 24.06
C VAL A 141 5.28 -1.09 24.81
N ILE A 142 3.97 -0.90 24.74
CA ILE A 142 2.97 -1.87 25.20
C ILE A 142 2.30 -2.53 24.01
N TRP A 143 1.90 -3.78 24.18
CA TRP A 143 1.13 -4.54 23.19
C TRP A 143 -0.31 -4.60 23.65
N ILE A 144 -1.18 -3.88 22.96
CA ILE A 144 -2.58 -3.71 23.33
C ILE A 144 -3.43 -3.59 22.06
N SER A 145 -4.63 -4.16 22.11
CA SER A 145 -5.56 -4.09 20.98
C SER A 145 -6.14 -2.68 20.85
N VAL A 146 -6.50 -2.30 19.62
CA VAL A 146 -7.07 -0.98 19.33
C VAL A 146 -8.38 -0.76 20.08
N GLU A 147 -9.22 -1.79 20.22
CA GLU A 147 -10.47 -1.66 20.99
C GLU A 147 -10.21 -1.27 22.47
N LYS A 148 -9.10 -1.75 23.06
CA LYS A 148 -8.76 -1.52 24.48
C LYS A 148 -8.01 -0.21 24.65
N VAL A 149 -7.07 0.11 23.77
CA VAL A 149 -6.24 1.32 23.85
C VAL A 149 -7.07 2.61 23.76
N LEU A 150 -8.24 2.55 23.12
CA LEU A 150 -9.19 3.67 23.06
C LEU A 150 -9.83 4.04 24.41
N SER A 151 -9.77 3.15 25.39
CA SER A 151 -10.23 3.36 26.77
C SER A 151 -9.11 3.79 27.74
N GLU A 152 -7.86 3.78 27.29
CA GLU A 152 -6.71 4.21 28.10
C GLU A 152 -6.58 5.75 28.13
N ASP A 153 -5.71 6.26 29.00
CA ASP A 153 -5.36 7.68 29.04
C ASP A 153 -4.41 8.06 27.90
N TRP A 154 -4.69 9.15 27.19
CA TRP A 154 -3.86 9.64 26.07
C TRP A 154 -3.15 10.94 26.39
N HIS A 155 -1.94 11.11 25.86
CA HIS A 155 -1.20 12.38 25.93
C HIS A 155 -1.88 13.49 25.14
N THR A 156 -2.47 13.16 23.99
CA THR A 156 -3.13 14.14 23.14
C THR A 156 -4.50 13.67 22.69
N ALA A 157 -5.50 14.54 22.85
CA ALA A 157 -6.86 14.29 22.36
C ALA A 157 -6.88 14.11 20.84
N ARG A 158 -6.01 14.81 20.11
CA ARG A 158 -5.91 14.71 18.65
C ARG A 158 -5.50 13.31 18.19
N GLU A 159 -4.50 12.71 18.84
CA GLU A 159 -4.05 11.38 18.45
C GLU A 159 -5.11 10.33 18.80
N ARG A 160 -5.68 10.40 19.99
CA ARG A 160 -6.83 9.56 20.39
C ARG A 160 -7.98 9.65 19.39
N GLN A 161 -8.31 10.87 18.94
CA GLN A 161 -9.40 11.10 17.99
C GLN A 161 -9.15 10.37 16.65
N ARG A 162 -7.92 10.35 16.14
CA ARG A 162 -7.60 9.64 14.89
C ARG A 162 -7.91 8.15 14.98
N TRP A 163 -7.53 7.51 16.09
CA TRP A 163 -7.82 6.09 16.33
C TRP A 163 -9.30 5.83 16.54
N ASN A 164 -9.99 6.74 17.23
CA ASN A 164 -11.44 6.66 17.40
C ASN A 164 -12.17 6.76 16.06
N ASP A 165 -11.81 7.73 15.21
CA ASP A 165 -12.44 7.95 13.91
C ASP A 165 -12.21 6.75 12.97
N LEU A 166 -11.00 6.17 13.00
CA LEU A 166 -10.69 4.94 12.28
C LEU A 166 -11.58 3.78 12.75
N PHE A 167 -11.64 3.55 14.06
CA PHE A 167 -12.43 2.48 14.65
C PHE A 167 -13.92 2.62 14.33
N VAL A 168 -14.50 3.81 14.57
CA VAL A 168 -15.91 4.10 14.28
C VAL A 168 -16.20 3.99 12.77
N GLY A 169 -15.29 4.46 11.93
CA GLY A 169 -15.42 4.39 10.47
C GLY A 169 -15.52 2.95 9.97
N VAL A 170 -14.65 2.05 10.44
CA VAL A 170 -14.71 0.64 10.05
C VAL A 170 -15.97 -0.05 10.61
N MET A 171 -16.32 0.20 11.87
CA MET A 171 -17.54 -0.38 12.47
C MET A 171 -18.81 0.06 11.72
N THR A 172 -18.90 1.34 11.36
CA THR A 172 -20.02 1.87 10.57
C THR A 172 -20.10 1.19 9.21
N GLY A 173 -18.96 1.06 8.51
CA GLY A 173 -18.92 0.38 7.21
C GLY A 173 -19.35 -1.09 7.28
N LEU A 174 -19.01 -1.80 8.35
CA LEU A 174 -19.47 -3.18 8.58
C LEU A 174 -20.99 -3.26 8.81
N VAL A 175 -21.55 -2.31 9.58
CA VAL A 175 -22.99 -2.21 9.81
C VAL A 175 -23.72 -1.95 8.49
N ASP A 176 -23.26 -0.97 7.71
CA ASP A 176 -23.86 -0.60 6.43
C ASP A 176 -23.86 -1.77 5.44
N ALA A 177 -22.74 -2.51 5.36
CA ALA A 177 -22.64 -3.70 4.53
C ALA A 177 -23.63 -4.80 4.95
N CYS A 178 -23.78 -5.03 6.25
CA CYS A 178 -24.73 -6.01 6.79
C CYS A 178 -26.18 -5.63 6.47
N VAL A 179 -26.54 -4.35 6.64
CA VAL A 179 -27.87 -3.82 6.30
C VAL A 179 -28.15 -3.98 4.81
N ALA A 180 -27.21 -3.59 3.95
CA ALA A 180 -27.36 -3.71 2.50
C ALA A 180 -27.56 -5.17 2.05
N GLU A 181 -26.84 -6.12 2.66
CA GLU A 181 -27.02 -7.54 2.36
C GLU A 181 -28.37 -8.08 2.85
N GLN A 182 -28.86 -7.62 4.01
CA GLN A 182 -30.19 -7.97 4.49
C GLN A 182 -31.30 -7.42 3.58
N GLU A 183 -31.19 -6.17 3.14
CA GLU A 183 -32.13 -5.57 2.19
C GLU A 183 -32.15 -6.34 0.88
N ARG A 184 -30.98 -6.71 0.37
CA ARG A 184 -30.85 -7.56 -0.83
C ARG A 184 -31.54 -8.91 -0.64
N HIS A 185 -31.38 -9.55 0.52
CA HIS A 185 -32.04 -10.83 0.80
C HIS A 185 -33.58 -10.69 0.98
N VAL A 186 -34.09 -9.54 1.39
CA VAL A 186 -35.55 -9.33 1.55
C VAL A 186 -36.23 -8.99 0.22
N LEU A 187 -35.51 -8.33 -0.70
CA LEU A 187 -36.02 -7.89 -1.99
C LEU A 187 -35.93 -8.96 -3.11
N TYR A 188 -35.15 -10.02 -2.90
CA TYR A 188 -35.01 -11.18 -3.80
C TYR A 188 -35.51 -12.46 -3.13
#